data_AF-A0A9R0ZRD8-F1
#
_entry.id   AF-A0A9R0ZRD8-F1
#
_cell.length_a   1.000
_cell.length_b   1.000
_cell.length_c   1.000
_cell.angle_alpha   90.00
_cell.angle_beta   90.00
_cell.angle_gamma   90.00
#
_symmetry.space_group_name_H-M   'P 1'
#
loop_
_entity.id
_entity.type
_entity.pdbx_description
1 polymer ?
#
loop_
_entity_poly.entity_id
_entity_poly.type
_entity_poly.pdbx_seq_one_letter_code
_entity_poly.pdbx_strand_id
1 'polypeptide(L)'
;MDAAWACAVDRAAGVADSTRRFFLSFRRTPPPQPGPNPTDILKRLQRQAFYDIMQLRDRQEKVEKVLTLFKSHKIGPFAEESTQVKGLVNFAGALALNSKEGTELDNSEANSGISSQFAFRTSVRKKDSLLAELATDSRYFYQENDLMGSPLVLSKVMYLAIVGDDISVAAVPVGARCDDFSTDPSIQEFL
;
A
#
# COMPACT_ATOMS: atom_id res chain seq x y z
N MET A 1 82.95 8.47 42.84
CA MET A 1 81.78 9.03 42.13
C MET A 1 80.49 8.29 42.52
N ASP A 2 80.47 7.67 43.72
CA ASP A 2 79.55 6.55 44.02
C ASP A 2 78.39 6.95 44.95
N ALA A 3 78.53 8.06 45.68
CA ALA A 3 77.50 8.55 46.58
C ALA A 3 76.27 9.12 45.84
N ALA A 4 76.47 9.72 44.67
CA ALA A 4 75.39 10.27 43.85
C ALA A 4 74.51 9.17 43.23
N TRP A 5 75.12 8.04 42.85
CA TRP A 5 74.41 6.87 42.33
C TRP A 5 73.57 6.18 43.41
N ALA A 6 74.12 6.01 44.62
CA ALA A 6 73.37 5.43 45.73
C ALA A 6 72.12 6.26 46.10
N CYS A 7 72.26 7.60 46.11
CA CYS A 7 71.16 8.51 46.46
C CYS A 7 70.07 8.56 45.36
N ALA A 8 70.45 8.39 44.09
CA ALA A 8 69.51 8.31 42.97
C ALA A 8 68.72 6.99 42.97
N VAL A 9 69.38 5.86 43.28
CA VAL A 9 68.74 4.54 43.36
C VAL A 9 67.75 4.51 44.54
N ASP A 10 68.08 5.11 45.67
CA ASP A 10 67.21 5.15 46.84
C ASP A 10 65.96 6.03 46.60
N ARG A 11 66.11 7.14 45.88
CA ARG A 11 64.95 7.94 45.41
C ARG A 11 64.11 7.19 44.39
N ALA A 12 64.71 6.44 43.48
CA ALA A 12 63.98 5.63 42.50
C ALA A 12 63.22 4.47 43.18
N ALA A 13 63.81 3.85 44.20
CA ALA A 13 63.15 2.83 45.03
C ALA A 13 61.96 3.43 45.81
N GLY A 14 62.14 4.60 46.42
CA GLY A 14 61.07 5.31 47.13
C GLY A 14 59.91 5.75 46.22
N VAL A 15 60.20 6.16 44.98
CA VAL A 15 59.18 6.49 43.98
C VAL A 15 58.44 5.23 43.52
N ALA A 16 59.14 4.14 43.24
CA ALA A 16 58.53 2.87 42.85
C ALA A 16 57.58 2.32 43.92
N ASP A 17 57.96 2.47 45.19
CA ASP A 17 57.14 2.01 46.31
C ASP A 17 55.91 2.91 46.57
N SER A 18 56.04 4.21 46.31
CA SER A 18 54.92 5.16 46.33
C SER A 18 53.91 4.89 45.21
N THR A 19 54.39 4.61 43.99
CA THR A 19 53.56 4.20 42.87
C THR A 19 52.86 2.88 43.15
N ARG A 20 53.55 1.91 43.76
CA ARG A 20 52.97 0.63 44.16
C ARG A 20 51.86 0.82 45.20
N ARG A 21 52.05 1.68 46.20
CA ARG A 21 51.01 1.99 47.20
C ARG A 21 49.83 2.78 46.62
N PHE A 22 50.07 3.67 45.66
CA PHE A 22 49.02 4.38 44.92
C PHE A 22 48.20 3.42 44.04
N PHE A 23 48.82 2.46 43.36
CA PHE A 23 48.08 1.45 42.60
C PHE A 23 47.38 0.41 43.50
N LEU A 24 47.90 0.16 44.71
CA LEU A 24 47.25 -0.72 45.70
C LEU A 24 46.07 -0.04 46.40
N SER A 25 46.06 1.30 46.55
CA SER A 25 44.88 2.02 47.07
C SER A 25 43.69 1.97 46.10
N PHE A 26 43.95 1.89 44.79
CA PHE A 26 42.93 1.58 43.77
C PHE A 26 42.47 0.11 43.78
N ARG A 27 43.13 -0.78 44.55
CA ARG A 27 42.76 -2.20 44.72
C ARG A 27 42.18 -2.52 46.11
N ARG A 28 41.61 -1.54 46.82
CA ARG A 28 40.67 -1.88 47.90
C ARG A 28 39.34 -2.31 47.28
N THR A 29 39.19 -3.61 47.08
CA THR A 29 37.90 -4.24 46.80
C THR A 29 36.95 -3.98 47.98
N PRO A 30 35.77 -3.38 47.76
CA PRO A 30 34.72 -3.34 48.76
C PRO A 30 34.25 -4.77 49.08
N PRO A 31 33.66 -5.03 50.26
CA PRO A 31 33.00 -6.32 50.51
C PRO A 31 31.96 -6.59 49.41
N PRO A 32 31.81 -7.83 48.94
CA PRO A 32 30.94 -8.15 47.81
C PRO A 32 29.50 -7.83 48.18
N GLN A 33 28.99 -6.74 47.65
CA GLN A 33 27.55 -6.53 47.51
C GLN A 33 27.07 -7.41 46.35
N PRO A 34 25.90 -8.06 46.47
CA PRO A 34 25.36 -8.90 45.40
C PRO A 34 24.87 -8.00 44.26
N GLY A 35 25.81 -7.55 43.42
CA GLY A 35 25.56 -6.93 42.13
C GLY A 35 25.48 -7.98 41.02
N PRO A 36 24.79 -7.71 39.91
CA PRO A 36 24.63 -8.68 38.82
C PRO A 36 26.00 -9.04 38.23
N ASN A 37 26.31 -10.33 38.11
CA ASN A 37 27.61 -10.75 37.58
C ASN A 37 27.78 -10.24 36.14
N PRO A 38 28.98 -9.79 35.74
CA PRO A 38 29.23 -9.30 34.38
C PRO A 38 28.97 -10.37 33.30
N THR A 39 29.15 -11.65 33.64
CA THR A 39 28.78 -12.80 32.83
C THR A 39 27.27 -12.92 32.62
N ASP A 40 26.44 -12.50 33.58
CA ASP A 40 24.99 -12.51 33.46
C ASP A 40 24.50 -11.36 32.56
N ILE A 41 25.20 -10.21 32.60
CA ILE A 41 24.99 -9.10 31.66
C ILE A 41 25.30 -9.54 30.23
N LEU A 42 26.43 -10.21 30.01
CA LEU A 42 26.80 -10.74 28.69
C LEU A 42 25.80 -11.77 28.18
N LYS A 43 25.37 -12.71 29.04
CA LYS A 43 24.32 -13.69 28.68
C LYS A 43 22.98 -13.01 28.36
N ARG A 44 22.63 -11.95 29.09
CA ARG A 44 21.42 -11.17 28.82
C ARG A 44 21.52 -10.44 27.48
N LEU A 45 22.65 -9.81 27.18
CA LEU A 45 22.88 -9.15 25.88
C LEU A 45 22.85 -10.15 24.73
N GLN A 46 23.44 -11.32 24.90
CA GLN A 46 23.40 -12.39 23.90
C GLN A 46 21.96 -12.83 23.64
N ARG A 47 21.17 -13.11 24.68
CA ARG A 47 19.74 -13.46 24.54
C ARG A 47 18.93 -12.34 23.89
N GLN A 48 19.20 -11.09 24.26
CA GLN A 48 18.54 -9.92 23.68
C GLN A 48 18.81 -9.82 22.17
N ALA A 49 20.07 -9.96 21.77
CA ALA A 49 20.46 -9.90 20.35
C ALA A 49 19.84 -11.05 19.53
N PHE A 50 19.82 -12.28 20.07
CA PHE A 50 19.14 -13.39 19.40
C PHE A 50 17.63 -13.20 19.31
N TYR A 51 17.01 -12.64 20.36
CA TYR A 51 15.58 -12.33 20.36
C TYR A 51 15.23 -11.26 19.31
N ASP A 52 16.03 -10.20 19.22
CA ASP A 52 15.81 -9.13 18.24
C ASP A 52 15.95 -9.66 16.80
N ILE A 53 16.95 -10.51 16.54
CA ILE A 53 17.12 -11.15 15.22
C ILE A 53 15.92 -12.04 14.89
N MET A 54 15.43 -12.83 15.86
CA MET A 54 14.26 -13.69 15.67
C MET A 54 13.01 -12.85 15.37
N GLN A 55 12.79 -11.76 16.09
CA GLN A 55 11.67 -10.86 15.84
C GLN A 55 11.76 -10.19 14.46
N LEU A 56 12.96 -9.83 14.01
CA LEU A 56 13.17 -9.29 12.67
C LEU A 56 12.89 -10.34 11.60
N ARG A 57 13.26 -11.62 11.82
CA ARG A 57 12.93 -12.73 10.93
C ARG A 57 11.42 -12.97 10.83
N ASP A 58 10.71 -12.99 11.95
CA ASP A 58 9.25 -13.16 11.96
C ASP A 58 8.54 -12.02 11.24
N ARG A 59 9.01 -10.77 11.44
CA ARG A 59 8.49 -9.61 10.71
C ARG A 59 8.81 -9.70 9.21
N GLN A 60 10.01 -10.13 8.86
CA GLN A 60 10.41 -10.36 7.47
C GLN A 60 9.51 -11.42 6.82
N GLU A 61 9.26 -12.55 7.49
CA GLU A 61 8.37 -13.61 7.00
C GLU A 61 6.94 -13.11 6.82
N LYS A 62 6.44 -12.27 7.73
CA LYS A 62 5.10 -11.65 7.59
C LYS A 62 5.03 -10.72 6.38
N VAL A 63 6.04 -9.86 6.19
CA VAL A 63 6.13 -8.99 5.02
C VAL A 63 6.25 -9.81 3.75
N GLU A 64 7.05 -10.88 3.77
CA GLU A 64 7.19 -11.79 2.63
C GLU A 64 5.89 -12.50 2.32
N LYS A 65 5.15 -13.01 3.32
CA LYS A 65 3.80 -13.59 3.11
C LYS A 65 2.85 -12.58 2.48
N VAL A 66 2.80 -11.36 2.99
CA VAL A 66 1.97 -10.28 2.41
C VAL A 66 2.41 -9.97 0.98
N LEU A 67 3.71 -9.84 0.72
CA LEU A 67 4.25 -9.62 -0.63
C LEU A 67 3.99 -10.81 -1.56
N THR A 68 4.04 -12.05 -1.06
CA THR A 68 3.68 -13.23 -1.85
C THR A 68 2.20 -13.26 -2.14
N LEU A 69 1.31 -12.78 -1.25
CA LEU A 69 -0.11 -12.63 -1.53
C LEU A 69 -0.38 -11.54 -2.57
N PHE A 70 0.35 -10.41 -2.52
CA PHE A 70 0.28 -9.37 -3.54
C PHE A 70 0.89 -9.81 -4.88
N LYS A 71 1.96 -10.61 -4.86
CA LYS A 71 2.62 -11.17 -6.05
C LYS A 71 1.81 -12.34 -6.61
N SER A 72 1.17 -13.14 -5.78
CA SER A 72 0.20 -14.17 -6.17
C SER A 72 -1.14 -13.57 -6.56
N HIS A 73 -1.44 -12.31 -6.24
CA HIS A 73 -2.56 -11.62 -6.88
C HIS A 73 -2.27 -11.31 -8.36
N LYS A 74 -0.99 -11.22 -8.77
CA LYS A 74 -0.60 -11.25 -10.20
C LYS A 74 -0.55 -12.67 -10.78
N ILE A 75 -0.55 -13.71 -9.94
CA ILE A 75 -0.48 -15.13 -10.31
C ILE A 75 -1.58 -15.87 -9.52
N GLY A 76 -2.83 -15.40 -9.67
CA GLY A 76 -4.00 -16.12 -9.20
C GLY A 76 -4.36 -17.20 -10.22
N PRO A 77 -5.34 -18.09 -9.93
CA PRO A 77 -5.83 -19.06 -10.91
C PRO A 77 -6.43 -18.39 -12.18
N PHE A 78 -6.60 -17.06 -12.16
CA PHE A 78 -6.90 -16.20 -13.30
C PHE A 78 -5.63 -15.60 -13.93
N ALA A 79 -4.58 -16.41 -14.12
CA ALA A 79 -3.36 -16.02 -14.83
C ALA A 79 -3.55 -15.98 -16.37
N GLU A 80 -4.80 -15.89 -16.81
CA GLU A 80 -5.21 -15.77 -18.21
C GLU A 80 -5.62 -14.31 -18.45
N GLU A 81 -4.92 -13.61 -19.34
CA GLU A 81 -5.40 -12.43 -20.08
C GLU A 81 -6.46 -11.58 -19.33
N SER A 82 -6.10 -11.03 -18.15
CA SER A 82 -7.09 -10.46 -17.25
C SER A 82 -7.72 -9.17 -17.81
N THR A 83 -9.05 -9.12 -17.82
CA THR A 83 -9.79 -7.91 -18.19
C THR A 83 -9.53 -6.82 -17.16
N GLN A 84 -8.86 -5.75 -17.58
CA GLN A 84 -8.65 -4.55 -16.79
C GLN A 84 -9.90 -3.69 -16.84
N VAL A 85 -10.39 -3.27 -15.67
CA VAL A 85 -11.57 -2.43 -15.55
C VAL A 85 -11.19 -1.10 -14.92
N LYS A 86 -11.59 0.00 -15.55
CA LYS A 86 -11.46 1.35 -15.01
C LYS A 86 -12.85 1.96 -14.88
N GLY A 87 -13.29 2.19 -13.65
CA GLY A 87 -14.55 2.85 -13.34
C GLY A 87 -14.34 4.30 -12.90
N LEU A 88 -15.23 5.20 -13.33
CA LEU A 88 -15.37 6.56 -12.85
C LEU A 88 -16.83 6.77 -12.46
N VAL A 89 -17.09 7.22 -11.24
CA VAL A 89 -18.45 7.53 -10.76
C VAL A 89 -18.44 8.95 -10.20
N ASN A 90 -19.24 9.83 -10.80
CA ASN A 90 -19.40 11.20 -10.36
C ASN A 90 -20.79 11.39 -9.76
N PHE A 91 -20.85 12.06 -8.62
CA PHE A 91 -22.08 12.39 -7.92
C PHE A 91 -22.28 13.91 -7.99
N ALA A 92 -23.34 14.35 -8.66
CA ALA A 92 -23.80 15.73 -8.63
C ALA A 92 -25.02 15.79 -7.72
N GLY A 93 -25.01 16.71 -6.75
CA GLY A 93 -26.12 16.94 -5.84
C GLY A 93 -26.36 18.43 -5.69
N ALA A 94 -27.61 18.86 -5.85
CA ALA A 94 -28.00 20.24 -5.63
C ALA A 94 -28.62 20.37 -4.23
N LEU A 95 -28.12 21.31 -3.43
CA LEU A 95 -28.70 21.65 -2.14
C LEU A 95 -29.65 22.83 -2.33
N ALA A 96 -30.96 22.59 -2.24
CA ALA A 96 -31.96 23.65 -2.21
C ALA A 96 -31.87 24.38 -0.85
N LEU A 97 -31.26 25.56 -0.84
CA LEU A 97 -31.37 26.48 0.29
C LEU A 97 -32.68 27.24 0.15
N ASN A 98 -33.64 26.94 1.01
CA ASN A 98 -34.94 27.58 1.07
C ASN A 98 -34.78 29.06 1.45
N SER A 99 -34.59 29.96 0.48
CA SER A 99 -34.66 31.40 0.72
C SER A 99 -36.12 31.83 0.76
N LYS A 100 -36.55 32.36 1.91
CA LYS A 100 -37.88 32.92 2.10
C LYS A 100 -38.15 34.06 1.12
N GLU A 101 -39.33 33.98 0.52
CA GLU A 101 -40.15 35.02 -0.09
C GLU A 101 -39.54 35.86 -1.22
N GLY A 102 -40.05 35.62 -2.44
CA GLY A 102 -40.47 36.73 -3.31
C GLY A 102 -39.59 37.06 -4.51
N THR A 103 -38.65 36.21 -4.93
CA THR A 103 -37.96 36.41 -6.21
C THR A 103 -38.06 35.15 -7.04
N GLU A 104 -38.57 35.27 -8.27
CA GLU A 104 -38.64 34.22 -9.28
C GLU A 104 -37.28 33.56 -9.40
N LEU A 105 -37.14 32.41 -8.75
CA LEU A 105 -35.96 31.58 -8.84
C LEU A 105 -36.06 30.94 -10.21
N ASP A 106 -35.38 31.56 -11.17
CA ASP A 106 -35.11 31.03 -12.49
C ASP A 106 -34.83 29.53 -12.33
N ASN A 107 -35.53 28.69 -13.10
CA ASN A 107 -35.54 27.24 -13.00
C ASN A 107 -34.14 26.67 -13.33
N SER A 108 -33.17 26.92 -12.46
CA SER A 108 -31.86 26.29 -12.47
C SER A 108 -32.11 24.87 -12.00
N GLU A 109 -32.55 24.06 -12.97
CA GLU A 109 -32.73 22.63 -12.95
C GLU A 109 -31.60 22.01 -12.13
N ALA A 110 -31.94 21.73 -10.88
CA ALA A 110 -31.08 21.17 -9.86
C ALA A 110 -30.88 19.69 -10.21
N ASN A 111 -30.12 19.42 -11.28
CA ASN A 111 -29.83 18.08 -11.78
C ASN A 111 -28.90 17.37 -10.80
N SER A 112 -29.48 16.91 -9.69
CA SER A 112 -28.88 15.93 -8.81
C SER A 112 -28.86 14.59 -9.56
N GLY A 113 -27.68 14.07 -9.86
CA GLY A 113 -27.52 12.87 -10.67
C GLY A 113 -26.22 12.13 -10.39
N ILE A 114 -26.25 10.82 -10.61
CA ILE A 114 -25.06 9.97 -10.60
C ILE A 114 -24.70 9.68 -12.05
N SER A 115 -23.48 10.04 -12.47
CA SER A 115 -22.94 9.60 -13.76
C SER A 115 -21.85 8.57 -13.52
N SER A 116 -21.87 7.50 -14.31
CA SER A 116 -20.92 6.41 -14.19
C SER A 116 -20.38 6.03 -15.56
N GLN A 117 -19.08 5.74 -15.62
CA GLN A 117 -18.36 5.34 -16.83
C GLN A 117 -17.41 4.20 -16.49
N PHE A 118 -17.54 3.08 -17.18
CA PHE A 118 -16.70 1.90 -17.01
C PHE A 118 -16.03 1.56 -18.34
N ALA A 119 -14.70 1.50 -18.34
CA ALA A 119 -13.91 1.03 -19.46
C ALA A 119 -13.30 -0.33 -19.14
N PHE A 120 -13.61 -1.32 -19.96
CA PHE A 120 -13.10 -2.69 -19.91
C PHE A 120 -12.08 -2.84 -21.01
N ARG A 121 -10.89 -3.33 -20.67
CA ARG A 121 -9.84 -3.69 -21.61
C ARG A 121 -9.44 -5.13 -21.36
N THR A 122 -9.68 -5.98 -22.34
CA THR A 122 -9.26 -7.38 -22.30
C THR A 122 -8.23 -7.63 -23.39
N SER A 123 -7.17 -8.36 -23.06
CA SER A 123 -6.26 -8.87 -24.08
C SER A 123 -6.95 -10.00 -24.82
N VAL A 124 -6.78 -10.04 -26.13
CA VAL A 124 -7.29 -11.10 -27.00
C VAL A 124 -6.10 -11.64 -27.78
N ARG A 125 -5.94 -12.97 -27.87
CA ARG A 125 -4.83 -13.58 -28.65
C ARG A 125 -3.43 -13.06 -28.25
N LYS A 126 -3.20 -12.82 -26.96
CA LYS A 126 -1.94 -12.36 -26.33
C LYS A 126 -1.50 -10.93 -26.66
N LYS A 127 -1.55 -10.52 -27.92
CA LYS A 127 -1.09 -9.19 -28.37
C LYS A 127 -2.23 -8.21 -28.64
N ASP A 128 -3.39 -8.70 -29.09
CA ASP A 128 -4.51 -7.83 -29.45
C ASP A 128 -5.23 -7.34 -28.18
N SER A 129 -5.98 -6.25 -28.31
CA SER A 129 -6.76 -5.69 -27.20
C SER A 129 -8.19 -5.40 -27.67
N LEU A 130 -9.16 -5.87 -26.90
CA LEU A 130 -10.56 -5.47 -27.02
C LEU A 130 -10.89 -4.48 -25.91
N LEU A 131 -11.45 -3.34 -26.30
CA LEU A 131 -11.91 -2.27 -25.41
C LEU A 131 -13.42 -2.14 -25.54
N ALA A 132 -14.11 -2.12 -24.40
CA ALA A 132 -15.52 -1.80 -24.31
C ALA A 132 -15.73 -0.72 -23.24
N GLU A 133 -16.57 0.25 -23.52
CA GLU A 133 -16.87 1.38 -22.65
C GLU A 133 -18.37 1.48 -22.45
N LEU A 134 -18.80 1.38 -21.19
CA LEU A 134 -20.17 1.57 -20.74
C LEU A 134 -20.27 2.93 -20.06
N ALA A 135 -21.28 3.72 -20.37
CA ALA A 135 -21.53 5.00 -19.72
C ALA A 135 -23.03 5.17 -19.45
N THR A 136 -23.36 5.89 -18.38
CA THR A 136 -24.73 6.30 -18.10
C THR A 136 -25.21 7.28 -19.18
N ASP A 137 -26.30 6.96 -19.88
CA ASP A 137 -26.92 7.90 -20.83
C ASP A 137 -27.85 8.85 -20.06
N SER A 138 -27.41 10.08 -19.88
CA SER A 138 -28.18 11.13 -19.21
C SER A 138 -29.40 11.62 -20.00
N ARG A 139 -29.68 11.05 -21.18
CA ARG A 139 -30.88 11.38 -21.99
C ARG A 139 -32.10 10.54 -21.59
N TYR A 140 -31.94 9.56 -20.69
CA TYR A 140 -33.03 8.75 -20.15
C TYR A 140 -33.58 9.25 -18.81
N PHE A 141 -33.39 10.53 -18.49
CA PHE A 141 -34.21 11.17 -17.45
C PHE A 141 -35.52 11.57 -18.10
N TYR A 142 -36.60 10.86 -17.76
CA TYR A 142 -37.98 11.34 -17.61
C TYR A 142 -38.92 10.13 -17.67
N GLN A 143 -38.99 9.40 -16.55
CA GLN A 143 -40.24 8.75 -16.19
C GLN A 143 -40.55 9.10 -14.74
N GLU A 144 -41.50 10.02 -14.62
CA GLU A 144 -42.16 10.44 -13.39
C GLU A 144 -42.60 9.17 -12.63
N ASN A 145 -41.96 8.92 -11.48
CA ASN A 145 -42.29 7.95 -10.42
C ASN A 145 -41.37 6.75 -10.16
N ASP A 146 -40.33 6.49 -10.97
CA ASP A 146 -39.35 5.45 -10.60
C ASP A 146 -37.96 6.05 -10.34
N LEU A 147 -37.47 5.88 -9.10
CA LEU A 147 -36.10 6.16 -8.63
C LEU A 147 -35.05 5.25 -9.30
N MET A 148 -35.30 4.78 -10.52
CA MET A 148 -34.37 3.96 -11.27
C MET A 148 -33.34 4.89 -11.92
N GLY A 149 -32.09 4.77 -11.45
CA GLY A 149 -30.96 5.46 -12.06
C GLY A 149 -30.84 5.15 -13.55
N SER A 150 -30.18 6.04 -14.29
CA SER A 150 -29.96 5.86 -15.73
C SER A 150 -29.20 4.55 -16.02
N PRO A 151 -29.66 3.72 -16.97
CA PRO A 151 -28.98 2.48 -17.34
C PRO A 151 -27.59 2.75 -17.91
N LEU A 152 -26.71 1.74 -17.82
CA LEU A 152 -25.37 1.79 -18.42
C LEU A 152 -25.47 1.36 -19.88
N VAL A 153 -25.25 2.29 -20.80
CA VAL A 153 -25.30 2.02 -22.22
C VAL A 153 -23.89 1.84 -22.77
N LEU A 154 -23.73 0.93 -23.72
CA LEU A 154 -22.50 0.81 -24.50
C LEU A 154 -22.21 2.09 -25.27
N SER A 155 -21.19 2.81 -24.81
CA SER A 155 -20.70 4.05 -25.40
C SER A 155 -19.74 3.76 -26.57
N LYS A 156 -18.81 2.83 -26.37
CA LYS A 156 -17.76 2.54 -27.35
C LYS A 156 -17.30 1.10 -27.28
N VAL A 157 -17.06 0.48 -28.42
CA VAL A 157 -16.30 -0.77 -28.53
C VAL A 157 -15.21 -0.60 -29.58
N MET A 158 -14.05 -1.18 -29.34
CA MET A 158 -12.93 -1.17 -30.26
C MET A 158 -12.12 -2.45 -30.11
N TYR A 159 -11.82 -3.09 -31.23
CA TYR A 159 -10.82 -4.14 -31.30
C TYR A 159 -9.54 -3.57 -31.92
N LEU A 160 -8.42 -3.77 -31.25
CA LEU A 160 -7.09 -3.34 -31.70
C LEU A 160 -6.24 -4.58 -31.93
N ALA A 161 -5.98 -4.90 -33.18
CA ALA A 161 -5.06 -5.95 -33.60
C ALA A 161 -3.64 -5.40 -33.72
N ILE A 162 -2.65 -6.14 -33.24
CA ILE A 162 -1.24 -5.80 -33.41
C ILE A 162 -0.63 -6.78 -34.43
N VAL A 163 -0.35 -6.26 -35.62
CA VAL A 163 0.20 -7.03 -36.75
C VAL A 163 1.72 -6.82 -36.77
N GLY A 164 2.45 -7.76 -36.16
CA GLY A 164 3.90 -7.63 -35.99
C GLY A 164 4.26 -6.75 -34.80
N ASP A 165 5.39 -6.05 -34.86
CA ASP A 165 5.83 -5.16 -33.77
C ASP A 165 5.62 -3.67 -34.10
N ASP A 166 5.42 -3.34 -35.39
CA ASP A 166 5.38 -1.94 -35.87
C ASP A 166 4.00 -1.50 -36.41
N ILE A 167 3.07 -2.44 -36.65
CA ILE A 167 1.77 -2.14 -37.27
C ILE A 167 0.65 -2.52 -36.31
N SER A 168 -0.33 -1.64 -36.17
CA SER A 168 -1.58 -1.93 -35.47
C SER A 168 -2.78 -1.52 -36.31
N VAL A 169 -3.87 -2.28 -36.18
CA VAL A 169 -5.12 -2.09 -36.91
C VAL A 169 -6.25 -2.02 -35.90
N ALA A 170 -7.07 -0.98 -35.97
CA ALA A 170 -8.24 -0.83 -35.11
C ALA A 170 -9.54 -1.03 -35.90
N ALA A 171 -10.45 -1.83 -35.35
CA ALA A 171 -11.82 -1.99 -35.82
C ALA A 171 -12.77 -1.41 -34.77
N VAL A 172 -13.55 -0.40 -35.16
CA VAL A 172 -14.52 0.27 -34.28
C VAL A 172 -15.91 0.06 -34.89
N PRO A 173 -16.73 -0.86 -34.34
CA PRO A 173 -18.12 -0.99 -34.76
C PRO A 173 -18.89 0.29 -34.39
N VAL A 174 -19.40 0.99 -35.40
CA VAL A 174 -20.21 2.19 -35.20
C VAL A 174 -21.68 1.78 -35.10
N GLY A 175 -22.38 2.24 -34.06
CA GLY A 175 -23.81 1.96 -33.86
C GLY A 175 -24.11 0.62 -33.17
N ALA A 176 -23.10 -0.07 -32.62
CA ALA A 176 -23.34 -1.21 -31.75
C ALA A 176 -24.12 -0.77 -30.51
N ARG A 177 -25.15 -1.53 -30.17
CA ARG A 177 -25.95 -1.37 -28.95
C ARG A 177 -25.83 -2.63 -28.11
N CYS A 178 -25.74 -2.47 -26.80
CA CYS A 178 -25.83 -3.56 -25.84
C CYS A 178 -27.03 -3.25 -24.95
N ASP A 179 -27.96 -4.18 -24.86
CA ASP A 179 -29.04 -4.12 -23.89
C ASP A 179 -28.53 -4.66 -22.54
N ASP A 180 -29.06 -4.13 -21.44
CA ASP A 180 -28.66 -4.56 -20.09
C ASP A 180 -29.01 -6.04 -19.86
N PHE A 181 -28.03 -6.82 -19.37
CA PHE A 181 -28.22 -8.24 -19.00
C PHE A 181 -29.14 -8.45 -17.78
N SER A 182 -29.74 -7.38 -17.24
CA SER A 182 -30.57 -7.40 -16.03
C SER A 182 -31.94 -8.07 -16.21
N THR A 183 -32.35 -8.40 -17.44
CA THR A 183 -33.65 -9.05 -17.70
C THR A 183 -33.62 -10.57 -17.64
N ASP A 184 -32.45 -11.18 -17.40
CA ASP A 184 -32.36 -12.62 -17.14
C ASP A 184 -32.78 -12.91 -15.68
N PRO A 185 -33.89 -13.64 -15.44
CA PRO A 185 -34.37 -13.96 -14.09
C PRO A 185 -33.40 -14.83 -13.29
N SER A 186 -32.33 -15.34 -13.90
CA SER A 186 -31.30 -16.17 -13.27
C SER A 186 -30.26 -15.37 -12.48
N ILE A 187 -30.12 -14.06 -12.73
CA ILE A 187 -29.12 -13.20 -12.06
C ILE A 187 -29.73 -12.52 -10.81
N GLN A 188 -31.06 -12.52 -10.69
CA GLN A 188 -31.78 -11.86 -9.60
C GLN A 188 -31.72 -12.63 -8.26
N GLU A 189 -31.21 -13.86 -8.22
CA GLU A 189 -31.17 -14.70 -7.01
C GLU A 189 -29.93 -14.51 -6.11
N PHE A 190 -29.01 -13.58 -6.41
CA PHE A 190 -27.78 -13.39 -5.63
C PHE A 190 -27.56 -11.97 -5.04
N LEU A 191 -28.62 -11.17 -4.91
CA LEU A 191 -28.64 -9.96 -4.07
C LEU A 191 -29.61 -10.14 -2.90
#